data_AF-A0A4Y2QXL5-F1
#
_entry.id   AF-A0A4Y2QXL5-F1
#
_cell.length_a   1.000
_cell.length_b   1.000
_cell.length_c   1.000
_cell.angle_alpha   90.00
_cell.angle_beta   90.00
_cell.angle_gamma   90.00
#
_symmetry.space_group_name_H-M   'P 1'
#
loop_
_entity.id
_entity.type
_entity.pdbx_description
1 polymer ?
#
loop_
_entity_poly.entity_id
_entity_poly.type
_entity_poly.pdbx_seq_one_letter_code
_entity_poly.pdbx_strand_id
1 'polypeptide(L)'
;MWPLNIRSCNLPEISGLSCDSIEIPQQMVVEENPIAAIYSKNLNDMEVEQLAKSVILAPTNKKTLEMNRSIIAKLQDEPYTFYSSDSKISKDQNDLQNYPPEFLHDLTPSGMPPMQ
;
A
#
# COMPACT_ATOMS: atom_id res chain seq x y z
N MET A 1 16.65 -1.81 15.57
CA MET A 1 15.17 -1.87 15.56
C MET A 1 14.78 -2.90 14.51
N TRP A 2 13.92 -3.89 14.80
CA TRP A 2 13.67 -5.04 13.91
C TRP A 2 13.29 -4.67 12.45
N PRO A 3 12.43 -3.66 12.19
CA PRO A 3 12.12 -3.23 10.82
C PRO A 3 13.32 -2.65 10.07
N LEU A 4 14.22 -1.94 10.77
CA LEU A 4 15.48 -1.45 10.18
C LEU A 4 16.41 -2.62 9.83
N ASN A 5 16.42 -3.67 10.64
CA ASN A 5 17.24 -4.86 10.38
C ASN A 5 16.75 -5.64 9.16
N ILE A 6 15.43 -5.70 8.91
CA ILE A 6 14.86 -6.24 7.65
C ILE A 6 15.37 -5.41 6.47
N ARG A 7 15.22 -4.08 6.53
CA ARG A 7 15.60 -3.19 5.43
C ARG A 7 17.09 -3.29 5.09
N SER A 8 17.93 -3.48 6.10
CA SER A 8 19.38 -3.61 5.94
C SER A 8 19.86 -5.05 5.74
N CYS A 9 18.96 -6.03 5.64
CA CYS A 9 19.28 -7.46 5.57
C CYS A 9 20.23 -7.96 6.68
N ASN A 10 20.12 -7.38 7.87
CA ASN A 10 20.94 -7.69 9.04
C ASN A 10 20.13 -8.50 10.08
N LEU A 11 19.56 -9.62 9.65
CA LEU A 11 18.80 -10.53 10.51
C LEU A 11 19.66 -11.78 10.84
N PRO A 12 19.54 -12.33 12.05
CA PRO A 12 20.23 -13.57 12.41
C PRO A 12 19.71 -14.73 11.57
N GLU A 13 20.62 -15.62 11.17
CA GLU A 13 20.26 -16.85 10.48
C GLU A 13 19.61 -17.84 11.46
N ILE A 14 18.53 -18.48 11.03
CA ILE A 14 17.77 -19.40 11.86
C ILE A 14 18.19 -20.82 11.51
N SER A 15 18.85 -21.50 12.46
CA SER A 15 19.33 -22.87 12.26
C SER A 15 18.19 -23.81 11.87
N GLY A 16 18.34 -24.51 10.75
CA GLY A 16 17.36 -25.50 10.27
C GLY A 16 16.23 -24.93 9.39
N LEU A 17 16.25 -23.63 9.06
CA LEU A 17 15.35 -23.01 8.08
C LEU A 17 16.12 -22.55 6.83
N SER A 18 15.40 -22.19 5.77
CA SER A 18 16.01 -21.58 4.57
C SER A 18 16.56 -20.19 4.91
N CYS A 19 17.57 -19.73 4.15
CA CYS A 19 18.11 -18.36 4.29
C CYS A 19 17.09 -17.24 4.04
N ASP A 20 15.95 -17.59 3.43
CA ASP A 20 14.85 -16.67 3.14
C ASP A 20 13.81 -16.59 4.28
N SER A 21 14.09 -17.27 5.40
CA SER A 21 13.22 -17.28 6.57
C SER A 21 13.61 -16.18 7.56
N ILE A 22 12.61 -15.49 8.09
CA ILE A 22 12.79 -14.46 9.13
C ILE A 22 11.95 -14.81 10.36
N GLU A 23 12.47 -14.51 11.55
CA GLU A 23 11.73 -14.65 12.80
C GLU A 23 11.02 -13.34 13.13
N ILE A 24 9.70 -13.41 13.27
CA ILE A 24 8.87 -12.28 13.69
C ILE A 24 8.88 -12.23 15.22
N PRO A 25 9.30 -11.11 15.84
CA PRO A 25 9.30 -10.99 17.29
C PRO A 25 7.90 -11.13 17.86
N GLN A 26 7.77 -11.83 18.99
CA GLN A 26 6.46 -12.08 19.62
C GLN A 26 5.70 -10.78 19.94
N GLN A 27 6.38 -9.70 20.31
CA GLN A 27 5.74 -8.40 20.53
C GLN A 27 5.12 -7.76 19.27
N MET A 28 5.41 -8.31 18.09
CA MET A 28 4.83 -7.89 16.80
C MET A 28 3.78 -8.86 16.29
N VAL A 29 3.51 -9.95 17.02
CA VAL A 29 2.46 -10.91 16.71
C VAL A 29 1.20 -10.49 17.47
N VAL A 30 0.08 -10.40 16.76
CA VAL A 30 -1.23 -10.13 17.35
C VAL A 30 -2.19 -11.23 16.91
N GLU A 31 -2.93 -11.82 17.85
CA GLU A 31 -3.95 -12.84 17.55
C GLU A 31 -5.20 -12.24 16.91
N GLU A 32 -5.47 -10.98 17.25
CA GLU A 32 -6.59 -10.19 16.73
C GLU A 32 -6.29 -9.62 15.33
N ASN A 33 -7.31 -9.02 14.70
CA ASN A 33 -7.13 -8.34 13.43
C ASN A 33 -6.09 -7.21 13.57
N PRO A 34 -4.99 -7.19 12.77
CA PRO A 34 -3.94 -6.18 12.90
C PRO A 34 -4.46 -4.74 12.70
N ILE A 35 -5.54 -4.57 11.93
CA ILE A 35 -6.22 -3.28 11.79
C ILE A 35 -6.79 -2.81 13.13
N ALA A 36 -7.43 -3.70 13.89
CA ALA A 36 -8.00 -3.37 15.20
C ALA A 36 -6.94 -3.23 16.30
N ALA A 37 -5.79 -3.89 16.12
CA ALA A 37 -4.65 -3.79 17.04
C ALA A 37 -3.91 -2.45 16.90
N ILE A 38 -3.77 -1.95 15.67
CA ILE A 38 -3.05 -0.71 15.36
C ILE A 38 -3.98 0.49 15.46
N TYR A 39 -5.17 0.36 14.91
CA TYR A 39 -6.19 1.37 15.00
C TYR A 39 -7.22 0.94 16.02
N SER A 40 -7.42 1.77 17.04
CA SER A 40 -8.48 1.61 18.03
C SER A 40 -9.82 1.25 17.37
N LYS A 41 -10.74 0.63 18.11
CA LYS A 41 -12.05 0.19 17.58
C LYS A 41 -12.80 1.28 16.81
N ASN A 42 -12.56 2.56 17.12
CA ASN A 42 -13.08 3.71 16.39
C ASN A 42 -11.96 4.49 15.68
N LEU A 43 -11.85 4.27 14.36
CA LEU A 43 -10.92 5.00 13.48
C LEU A 43 -11.24 6.50 13.39
N ASN A 44 -12.50 6.88 13.59
CA ASN A 44 -12.96 8.26 13.43
C ASN A 44 -12.51 9.17 14.59
N ASP A 45 -12.09 8.59 15.72
CA ASP A 45 -11.61 9.35 16.88
C ASP A 45 -10.10 9.66 16.77
N MET A 46 -9.41 9.14 15.75
CA MET A 46 -7.98 9.36 15.55
C MET A 46 -7.70 10.61 14.73
N GLU A 47 -6.73 11.41 15.16
CA GLU A 47 -6.23 12.53 14.36
C GLU A 47 -5.50 12.02 13.11
N VAL A 48 -5.59 12.78 12.01
CA VAL A 48 -4.93 12.46 10.73
C VAL A 48 -3.43 12.24 10.91
N GLU A 49 -2.77 13.00 11.79
CA GLU A 49 -1.35 12.81 12.09
C GLU A 49 -1.04 11.45 12.74
N GLN A 50 -1.92 10.94 13.58
CA GLN A 50 -1.74 9.63 14.23
C GLN A 50 -1.94 8.50 13.21
N LEU A 51 -2.92 8.67 12.32
CA LEU A 51 -3.15 7.75 11.21
C LEU A 51 -1.93 7.71 10.28
N ALA A 52 -1.37 8.87 9.92
CA ALA A 52 -0.21 9.00 9.04
C ALA A 52 1.10 8.43 9.63
N LYS A 53 1.21 8.31 10.96
CA LYS A 53 2.38 7.74 11.65
C LYS A 53 2.39 6.21 11.67
N SER A 54 1.27 5.57 11.29
CA SER A 54 1.08 4.12 11.37
C SER A 54 1.14 3.49 9.98
N VAL A 55 1.83 2.35 9.85
CA VAL A 55 1.87 1.57 8.61
C VAL A 55 1.65 0.10 8.91
N ILE A 56 0.81 -0.55 8.11
CA ILE A 56 0.57 -2.00 8.16
C ILE A 56 1.18 -2.62 6.91
N LEU A 57 2.06 -3.59 7.09
CA LEU A 57 2.67 -4.34 6.00
C LEU A 57 2.04 -5.73 5.91
N ALA A 58 1.80 -6.21 4.69
CA ALA A 58 1.39 -7.58 4.43
C ALA A 58 2.29 -8.23 3.38
N PRO A 59 2.38 -9.58 3.36
CA PRO A 59 3.27 -10.30 2.44
C PRO A 59 2.93 -10.14 0.95
N THR A 60 1.70 -9.73 0.60
CA THR A 60 1.25 -9.61 -0.79
C THR A 60 0.44 -8.34 -1.01
N ASN A 61 0.57 -7.75 -2.19
CA ASN A 61 -0.21 -6.56 -2.59
C ASN A 61 -1.72 -6.81 -2.51
N LYS A 62 -2.17 -8.03 -2.82
CA LYS A 62 -3.58 -8.42 -2.70
C LYS A 62 -4.09 -8.26 -1.27
N LYS A 63 -3.35 -8.81 -0.28
CA LYS A 63 -3.70 -8.66 1.14
C LYS A 63 -3.61 -7.21 1.60
N THR A 64 -2.60 -6.47 1.17
CA THR A 64 -2.49 -5.03 1.46
C THR A 64 -3.71 -4.27 0.95
N LEU A 65 -4.15 -4.56 -0.28
CA LEU A 65 -5.29 -3.92 -0.91
C LEU A 65 -6.62 -4.26 -0.20
N GLU A 66 -6.82 -5.51 0.20
CA GLU A 66 -7.96 -5.94 1.02
C GLU A 66 -8.02 -5.18 2.35
N MET A 67 -6.89 -5.04 3.04
CA MET A 67 -6.81 -4.28 4.30
C MET A 67 -7.09 -2.78 4.08
N ASN A 68 -6.51 -2.17 3.05
CA ASN A 68 -6.74 -0.76 2.73
C ASN A 68 -8.22 -0.49 2.50
N ARG A 69 -8.91 -1.34 1.71
CA ARG A 69 -10.37 -1.21 1.52
C ARG A 69 -11.14 -1.38 2.82
N SER A 70 -10.74 -2.31 3.68
CA SER A 70 -11.37 -2.53 5.00
C SER A 70 -11.23 -1.31 5.91
N ILE A 71 -10.09 -0.63 5.89
CA ILE A 71 -9.86 0.60 6.66
C ILE A 71 -10.72 1.75 6.11
N ILE A 72 -10.69 1.96 4.79
CA ILE A 72 -11.48 3.02 4.14
C ILE A 72 -12.98 2.84 4.43
N ALA A 73 -13.50 1.62 4.38
CA ALA A 73 -14.90 1.32 4.65
C ALA A 73 -15.36 1.58 6.11
N LYS A 74 -14.41 1.77 7.05
CA LYS A 74 -14.71 2.10 8.45
C LYS A 74 -14.71 3.60 8.74
N LEU A 75 -14.21 4.42 7.80
CA LEU A 75 -14.27 5.88 7.91
C LEU A 75 -15.71 6.33 7.63
N GLN A 76 -16.21 7.26 8.44
CA GLN A 76 -17.61 7.75 8.34
C GLN A 76 -17.82 8.83 7.27
N ASP A 77 -16.74 9.33 6.67
CA ASP A 77 -16.79 10.38 5.65
C ASP A 77 -17.31 9.86 4.30
N GLU A 78 -17.77 10.78 3.46
CA GLU A 78 -18.22 10.47 2.11
C GLU A 78 -17.04 9.97 1.26
N PRO A 79 -17.13 8.75 0.67
CA PRO A 79 -16.03 8.20 -0.10
C PRO A 79 -15.87 8.97 -1.40
N TYR A 80 -14.67 9.52 -1.62
CA TYR A 80 -14.30 10.09 -2.91
C TYR A 80 -13.46 9.10 -3.72
N THR A 81 -13.89 8.79 -4.94
CA THR A 81 -13.17 7.87 -5.84
C THR A 81 -12.45 8.66 -6.92
N PHE A 82 -11.14 8.53 -6.97
CA PHE A 82 -10.33 9.04 -8.08
C PHE A 82 -10.19 7.95 -9.14
N TYR A 83 -10.50 8.28 -10.40
CA TYR A 83 -10.29 7.40 -11.53
C TYR A 83 -8.95 7.71 -12.18
N SER A 84 -8.23 6.67 -12.57
CA SER A 84 -7.00 6.83 -13.35
C SER A 84 -7.32 7.33 -14.76
N SER A 85 -6.42 8.13 -15.33
CA SER A 85 -6.58 8.73 -16.65
C SER A 85 -5.84 7.93 -17.73
N ASP A 86 -6.06 6.62 -17.74
CA ASP A 86 -5.29 5.67 -18.55
C ASP A 86 -5.88 5.49 -19.96
N SER A 87 -7.01 6.15 -20.23
CA SER A 87 -7.74 6.01 -21.49
C SER A 87 -7.68 7.30 -22.30
N LYS A 88 -7.20 7.20 -23.53
CA LYS A 88 -7.35 8.26 -24.53
C LYS A 88 -8.77 8.24 -25.10
N ILE A 89 -9.57 9.25 -24.76
CA ILE A 89 -10.84 9.52 -25.45
C ILE A 89 -10.54 10.53 -26.57
N SER A 90 -10.27 10.06 -27.78
CA SER A 90 -10.17 10.93 -28.96
C SER A 90 -11.16 10.52 -30.04
N LYS A 91 -11.75 11.52 -30.70
CA LYS A 91 -12.65 11.34 -31.84
C LYS A 91 -11.89 11.26 -33.16
N ASP A 92 -10.59 11.55 -33.16
CA ASP A 92 -9.74 11.52 -34.34
C ASP A 92 -8.99 10.19 -34.39
N GLN A 93 -9.09 9.46 -35.51
CA GLN A 93 -8.47 8.15 -35.68
C GLN A 93 -6.94 8.25 -35.78
N ASN A 94 -6.40 9.40 -36.24
CA ASN A 94 -4.94 9.61 -36.30
C ASN A 94 -4.34 9.76 -34.91
N ASP A 95 -5.14 10.25 -33.98
CA ASP A 95 -4.75 10.51 -32.62
C ASP A 95 -4.44 9.21 -31.86
N LEU A 96 -5.18 8.13 -32.16
CA LEU A 96 -4.93 6.80 -31.60
C LEU A 96 -3.56 6.24 -32.06
N GLN A 97 -3.07 6.69 -33.21
CA GLN A 97 -1.82 6.24 -33.83
C GLN A 97 -0.62 7.07 -33.39
N ASN A 98 -0.81 8.39 -33.16
CA ASN A 98 0.24 9.30 -32.72
C ASN A 98 0.50 9.28 -31.20
N TYR A 99 -0.48 8.85 -30.41
CA TYR A 99 -0.39 8.82 -28.95
C TYR A 99 -0.89 7.48 -28.41
N PRO A 100 -0.09 6.42 -28.59
CA PRO A 100 -0.45 5.09 -28.11
C PRO A 100 -0.39 5.08 -26.56
N PRO A 101 -1.06 4.13 -25.88
CA PRO A 101 -1.13 4.11 -24.41
C PRO A 101 0.26 4.05 -23.74
N GLU A 102 1.28 3.53 -24.42
CA GLU A 102 2.68 3.56 -23.99
C GLU A 102 3.22 5.00 -23.83
N PHE A 103 2.78 5.94 -24.68
CA PHE A 103 3.13 7.36 -24.53
C PHE A 103 2.62 7.92 -23.20
N LEU A 104 1.45 7.48 -22.72
CA LEU A 104 0.92 7.90 -21.42
C LEU A 104 1.72 7.30 -20.25
N HIS A 105 2.23 6.08 -20.39
CA HIS A 105 3.08 5.45 -19.37
C HIS A 105 4.46 6.11 -19.26
N ASP A 106 4.97 6.71 -20.33
CA ASP A 106 6.23 7.46 -20.34
C ASP A 106 6.10 8.88 -19.75
N LEU A 107 4.88 9.39 -19.62
CA LEU A 107 4.65 10.69 -18.98
C LEU A 107 4.85 10.53 -17.47
N THR A 108 5.87 11.23 -16.95
CA THR A 108 6.01 11.45 -15.51
C THR A 108 5.54 12.87 -15.19
N PRO A 109 4.23 13.12 -15.03
CA PRO A 109 3.75 14.44 -14.63
C PRO A 109 4.37 14.80 -13.27
N SER A 110 4.95 16.00 -13.20
CA SER A 110 5.61 16.50 -11.98
C SER A 110 4.63 16.45 -10.80
N GLY A 111 4.98 15.71 -9.75
CA GLY A 111 4.18 15.59 -8.54
C GLY A 111 3.31 14.33 -8.43
N MET A 112 3.27 13.43 -9.42
CA MET A 112 2.63 12.12 -9.28
C MET A 112 3.68 10.99 -9.13
N PRO A 113 3.39 9.93 -8.35
CA PRO A 113 4.24 8.75 -8.33
C PRO A 113 4.28 8.09 -9.72
N PRO A 114 5.38 7.38 -10.05
CA PRO A 114 5.49 6.69 -11.33
C PRO A 114 4.33 5.71 -11.51
N MET A 115 3.67 5.78 -12.67
CA MET A 115 2.61 4.84 -13.02
C MET A 115 3.23 3.45 -13.21
N GLN A 116 2.63 2.43 -12.58
CA GLN A 116 3.20 1.08 -12.44
C GLN A 116 2.41 0.06 -13.27
#